data_AF-A0AB39PMG9-F1
#
_entry.id   AF-A0AB39PMG9-F1
#
_cell.length_a   1.000
_cell.length_b   1.000
_cell.length_c   1.000
_cell.angle_alpha   90.00
_cell.angle_beta   90.00
_cell.angle_gamma   90.00
#
_symmetry.space_group_name_H-M   'P 1'
#
loop_
_entity.id
_entity.type
_entity.pdbx_description
1 polymer ?
#
loop_
_entity_poly.entity_id
_entity_poly.type
_entity_poly.pdbx_seq_one_letter_code
_entity_poly.pdbx_strand_id
1 'polypeptide(L)'
;MMDMLTKSGLADQAQSWIGSGDNQSVTGAQVRQALPDDTLQKVAADAGVTPEQAADQIARTLPQAVDRLTPNGEVPAGSLEDLVKQQNR
;
A
#
# COMPACT_ATOMS: atom_id res chain seq x y z
N MET A 1 4.03 -4.35 3.02
CA MET A 1 3.59 -3.30 2.08
C MET A 1 3.09 -2.07 2.82
N MET A 2 2.07 -2.17 3.70
CA MET A 2 1.62 -1.04 4.54
C MET A 2 2.74 -0.42 5.37
N ASP A 3 3.51 -1.23 6.09
CA ASP A 3 4.68 -0.77 6.87
C ASP A 3 5.73 -0.03 6.01
N MET A 4 5.87 -0.40 4.74
CA MET A 4 6.82 0.25 3.83
C MET A 4 6.30 1.61 3.36
N LEU A 5 5.00 1.69 3.05
CA LEU A 5 4.33 2.95 2.70
C LEU A 5 4.44 3.95 3.84
N THR A 6 4.12 3.53 5.08
CA THR A 6 4.22 4.41 6.25
C THR A 6 5.66 4.86 6.51
N LYS A 7 6.63 3.94 6.39
CA LYS A 7 8.06 4.24 6.57
C LYS A 7 8.66 5.16 5.51
N SER A 8 8.13 5.16 4.30
CA SER A 8 8.62 6.02 3.22
C SER A 8 7.98 7.41 3.18
N GLY A 9 7.31 7.81 4.26
CA GLY A 9 6.70 9.12 4.41
C GLY A 9 5.28 9.22 3.84
N LEU A 10 4.68 8.09 3.43
CA LEU A 10 3.27 8.02 3.04
C LEU A 10 2.37 7.60 4.21
N ALA A 11 2.81 7.82 5.45
CA ALA A 11 2.03 7.47 6.63
C ALA A 11 0.69 8.21 6.67
N ASP A 12 0.69 9.51 6.35
CA ASP A 12 -0.52 10.35 6.37
C ASP A 12 -1.53 9.91 5.31
N GLN A 13 -1.06 9.63 4.09
CA GLN A 13 -1.87 9.10 3.00
C GLN A 13 -2.39 7.70 3.33
N ALA A 14 -1.54 6.82 3.87
CA ALA A 14 -1.95 5.49 4.27
C ALA A 14 -3.00 5.52 5.38
N GLN A 15 -2.87 6.42 6.37
CA GLN A 15 -3.87 6.62 7.41
C GLN A 15 -5.20 7.15 6.85
N SER A 16 -5.14 8.03 5.86
CA SER A 16 -6.31 8.53 5.14
C SER A 16 -7.08 7.41 4.43
N TRP A 17 -6.39 6.40 3.89
CA TRP A 17 -7.03 5.23 3.26
C TRP A 17 -7.61 4.24 4.26
N ILE A 18 -7.05 4.18 5.47
CA ILE A 18 -7.50 3.26 6.51
C ILE A 18 -8.76 3.80 7.18
N GLY A 19 -8.90 5.13 7.32
CA GLY A 19 -10.07 5.77 7.91
C GLY A 19 -11.23 5.99 6.92
N SER A 20 -12.39 6.42 7.42
CA SER A 20 -13.56 6.78 6.58
C SER A 20 -13.48 8.18 5.95
N GLY A 21 -12.27 8.74 5.81
CA GLY A 21 -12.05 10.07 5.25
C GLY A 21 -11.87 10.06 3.74
N ASP A 22 -11.68 11.23 3.13
CA ASP A 22 -11.30 11.31 1.71
C ASP A 22 -9.95 10.63 1.48
N ASN A 23 -9.93 9.65 0.57
CA ASN A 23 -8.72 8.93 0.19
C ASN A 23 -7.71 9.89 -0.48
N GLN A 24 -6.59 10.15 0.19
CA GLN A 24 -5.53 10.98 -0.36
C GLN A 24 -4.95 10.33 -1.63
N SER A 25 -4.85 11.11 -2.70
CA SER A 25 -4.21 10.64 -3.92
C SER A 25 -2.69 10.59 -3.74
N VAL A 26 -2.09 9.49 -4.17
CA VAL A 26 -0.63 9.32 -4.21
C VAL A 26 -0.16 9.36 -5.66
N THR A 27 1.10 9.76 -5.89
CA THR A 27 1.71 9.80 -7.23
C THR A 27 2.58 8.58 -7.47
N GLY A 28 2.80 8.22 -8.74
CA GLY A 28 3.71 7.12 -9.09
C GLY A 28 5.09 7.29 -8.46
N ALA A 29 5.65 8.50 -8.45
CA ALA A 29 6.93 8.81 -7.81
C ALA A 29 6.95 8.48 -6.30
N GLN A 30 5.87 8.80 -5.58
CA GLN A 30 5.74 8.49 -4.16
C GLN A 30 5.66 6.98 -3.92
N VAL A 31 4.91 6.26 -4.77
CA VAL A 31 4.85 4.80 -4.73
C VAL A 31 6.23 4.16 -4.99
N ARG A 32 7.02 4.73 -5.92
CA ARG A 32 8.41 4.29 -6.16
C ARG A 32 9.34 4.54 -4.99
N GLN A 33 9.12 5.61 -4.25
CA GLN A 33 9.90 5.89 -3.04
C GLN A 33 9.48 4.98 -1.86
N ALA A 34 8.26 4.45 -1.91
CA ALA A 34 7.70 3.59 -0.89
C ALA A 34 7.87 2.09 -1.11
N LEU A 35 7.85 1.66 -2.37
CA LEU A 35 8.02 0.26 -2.73
C LEU A 35 9.47 0.04 -3.20
N PRO A 36 10.11 -1.05 -2.78
CA PRO A 36 11.42 -1.39 -3.31
C PRO A 36 11.34 -1.64 -4.81
N ASP A 37 12.34 -1.17 -5.56
CA ASP A 37 12.40 -1.27 -7.03
C ASP A 37 12.19 -2.70 -7.54
N ASP A 38 12.64 -3.71 -6.79
CA ASP A 38 12.45 -5.13 -7.13
C ASP A 38 10.97 -5.52 -7.23
N THR A 39 10.13 -5.00 -6.33
CA THR A 39 8.67 -5.23 -6.36
C THR A 39 8.05 -4.56 -7.56
N LEU A 40 8.43 -3.31 -7.83
CA LEU A 40 7.95 -2.57 -8.99
C LEU A 40 8.37 -3.21 -10.30
N GLN A 41 9.60 -3.70 -10.38
CA GLN A 41 10.09 -4.43 -11.56
C GLN A 41 9.29 -5.70 -11.81
N LYS A 42 8.93 -6.45 -10.77
CA LYS A 42 8.11 -7.66 -10.94
C LYS A 42 6.71 -7.33 -11.46
N VAL A 43 6.06 -6.33 -10.89
CA VAL A 43 4.73 -5.89 -11.34
C VAL A 43 4.81 -5.37 -12.78
N ALA A 44 5.82 -4.58 -13.08
CA ALA A 44 6.05 -4.05 -14.42
C ALA A 44 6.30 -5.16 -15.45
N ALA A 45 7.11 -6.16 -15.11
CA ALA A 45 7.39 -7.30 -15.96
C ALA A 45 6.15 -8.16 -16.21
N ASP A 46 5.34 -8.39 -15.17
CA ASP A 46 4.09 -9.17 -15.26
C ASP A 46 3.03 -8.44 -16.11
N ALA A 47 2.89 -7.13 -15.91
CA ALA A 47 1.97 -6.28 -16.67
C ALA A 47 2.50 -5.91 -18.07
N GLY A 48 3.76 -6.22 -18.40
CA GLY A 48 4.39 -5.84 -19.67
C GLY A 48 4.57 -4.33 -19.84
N VAL A 49 4.73 -3.59 -18.75
CA VAL A 49 4.88 -2.12 -18.72
C VAL A 49 6.22 -1.70 -18.11
N THR A 50 6.51 -0.41 -18.09
CA THR A 50 7.69 0.12 -17.38
C THR A 50 7.42 0.22 -15.88
N PRO A 51 8.45 0.16 -15.01
CA PRO A 51 8.29 0.34 -13.56
C PRO A 51 7.64 1.69 -13.20
N GLU A 52 7.83 2.71 -14.02
CA GLU A 52 7.16 4.00 -13.86
C GLU A 52 5.65 3.90 -14.10
N GLN A 53 5.23 3.25 -15.19
CA GLN A 53 3.82 3.01 -15.50
C GLN A 53 3.17 2.12 -14.43
N ALA A 54 3.86 1.06 -14.00
CA ALA A 54 3.39 0.20 -12.91
C ALA A 54 3.19 1.00 -11.62
N ALA A 55 4.15 1.86 -11.26
CA ALA A 55 4.01 2.72 -10.08
C ALA A 55 2.85 3.70 -10.20
N ASP A 56 2.65 4.32 -11.36
CA ASP A 56 1.52 5.24 -11.60
C ASP A 56 0.18 4.52 -11.51
N GLN A 57 0.12 3.28 -11.98
CA GLN A 57 -1.08 2.46 -11.95
C GLN A 57 -1.39 1.97 -10.53
N ILE A 58 -0.36 1.56 -9.78
CA ILE A 58 -0.47 1.25 -8.35
C ILE A 58 -0.93 2.51 -7.62
N ALA A 59 -0.34 3.68 -7.88
CA ALA A 59 -0.69 4.92 -7.19
C ALA A 59 -2.17 5.31 -7.31
N ARG A 60 -2.81 4.98 -8.43
CA ARG A 60 -4.24 5.24 -8.68
C ARG A 60 -5.16 4.20 -8.05
N THR A 61 -4.68 2.96 -7.92
CA THR A 61 -5.52 1.80 -7.54
C THR A 61 -5.35 1.44 -6.06
N LEU A 62 -4.16 1.67 -5.51
CA LEU A 62 -3.78 1.42 -4.11
C LEU A 62 -4.74 2.11 -3.12
N PRO A 63 -5.01 3.42 -3.18
CA PRO A 63 -5.93 4.08 -2.24
C PRO A 63 -7.30 3.39 -2.17
N GLN A 64 -7.87 3.04 -3.33
CA GLN A 64 -9.16 2.36 -3.41
C GLN A 64 -9.09 0.90 -2.95
N ALA A 65 -7.96 0.21 -3.18
CA ALA A 65 -7.76 -1.16 -2.72
C ALA A 65 -7.64 -1.21 -1.20
N VAL A 66 -6.95 -0.26 -0.58
CA VAL A 66 -6.81 -0.15 0.87
C VAL A 66 -8.17 0.17 1.51
N ASP A 67 -8.85 1.21 1.03
CA ASP A 67 -10.20 1.61 1.46
C ASP A 67 -11.19 0.42 1.50
N ARG A 68 -11.22 -0.39 0.42
CA ARG A 68 -12.07 -1.58 0.35
C ARG A 68 -11.68 -2.69 1.32
N LEU A 69 -10.41 -2.75 1.72
CA LEU A 69 -9.90 -3.73 2.69
C LEU A 69 -10.04 -3.24 4.14
N THR A 70 -10.31 -1.95 4.36
CA THR A 70 -10.52 -1.32 5.68
C THR A 70 -11.94 -0.74 5.83
N PRO A 71 -13.01 -1.54 5.60
CA PRO A 71 -14.38 -1.03 5.62
C PRO A 71 -14.85 -0.52 6.99
N ASN A 72 -14.14 -0.85 8.07
CA ASN A 72 -14.45 -0.40 9.43
C ASN A 72 -13.54 0.73 9.93
N GLY A 73 -12.70 1.34 9.08
CA GLY A 73 -11.76 2.35 9.57
C GLY A 73 -10.50 1.75 10.23
N GLU A 74 -10.39 0.42 10.20
CA GLU A 74 -9.36 -0.36 10.87
C GLU A 74 -8.81 -1.36 9.87
N VAL A 75 -7.48 -1.40 9.72
CA VAL A 75 -6.84 -2.57 9.13
C VAL A 75 -7.15 -3.71 10.09
N PRO A 76 -7.81 -4.82 9.67
CA PRO A 76 -8.17 -5.88 10.58
C PRO A 76 -6.93 -6.26 11.40
N ALA A 77 -7.00 -5.99 12.70
CA ALA A 77 -5.86 -6.03 13.64
C ALA A 77 -5.12 -7.38 13.63
N GLY A 78 -5.70 -8.40 13.01
CA GLY A 78 -5.15 -9.73 12.84
C GLY A 78 -4.28 -9.98 11.61
N SER A 79 -3.81 -9.02 10.81
CA SER A 79 -3.24 -9.41 9.49
C SER A 79 -1.76 -9.78 9.44
N LEU A 80 -0.90 -9.42 10.41
CA LEU A 80 0.51 -9.89 10.40
C LEU A 80 1.11 -10.01 11.81
N GLU A 81 0.94 -8.99 12.66
CA GLU A 81 1.53 -8.97 14.02
C GLU A 81 0.80 -9.89 15.01
N ASP A 82 -0.53 -9.96 14.94
CA ASP A 82 -1.33 -10.90 15.74
C ASP A 82 -1.20 -12.34 15.25
N LEU A 83 -1.02 -12.59 13.94
CA LEU A 83 -0.73 -13.94 13.42
C LEU A 83 0.65 -14.44 13.88
N VAL A 84 1.64 -13.55 13.91
CA VAL A 84 2.98 -13.85 14.44
C VAL A 84 2.94 -14.07 15.96
N LYS A 85 2.13 -13.31 16.70
CA LYS A 85 1.97 -13.51 18.16
C LYS A 85 1.10 -14.72 18.52
N GLN A 86 0.14 -15.11 17.69
CA GLN A 86 -0.72 -16.29 17.88
C GLN A 86 0.02 -17.60 17.62
N GLN A 87 1.06 -17.62 16.77
CA GLN A 87 1.86 -18.82 16.50
C GLN A 87 2.78 -19.22 17.67
N ASN A 88 2.93 -18.36 18.69
CA ASN A 88 3.85 -18.59 19.81
C ASN A 88 3.15 -18.65 21.18
N ARG A 89 1.92 -19.17 21.22
CA ARG A 89 1.17 -19.51 22.45
C ARG A 89 0.77 -20.97 22.49
#